data_AF-A0A7R8WDT3-F1
#
_entry.id   AF-A0A7R8WDT3-F1
#
_cell.length_a   1.000
_cell.length_b   1.000
_cell.length_c   1.000
_cell.angle_alpha   90.00
_cell.angle_beta   90.00
_cell.angle_gamma   90.00
#
_symmetry.space_group_name_H-M   'P 1'
#
loop_
_entity.id
_entity.type
_entity.pdbx_description
1 polymer ?
#
loop_
_entity_poly.entity_id
_entity_poly.type
_entity_poly.pdbx_seq_one_letter_code
_entity_poly.pdbx_strand_id
1 'polypeptide(L)'
;MTADDSVSLTQTKKKGSEGKRKLMQGIQEALDKYERVFVFTVKDMRNAKLKDIRGEWKDSRFFLGKNKVMTLALGRSSSSETHENLHKVSKCLRGQCGLLFTNRDKEEVTSFFEEFSELDFARSGAKATETVTLEKGPLKQFPHSLEPFLRTQLGMQTKLER
;
A
#
# COMPACT_ATOMS: atom_id res chain seq x y z
N MET A 1 5.37 6.59 -39.70
CA MET A 1 5.92 5.52 -38.83
C MET A 1 4.87 5.23 -37.77
N THR A 2 4.06 4.20 -37.99
CA THR A 2 3.07 3.72 -37.02
C THR A 2 3.80 2.89 -35.97
N ALA A 3 3.65 3.22 -34.70
CA ALA A 3 4.25 2.46 -33.61
C ALA A 3 3.67 1.03 -33.62
N ASP A 4 4.55 0.04 -33.61
CA ASP A 4 4.19 -1.37 -33.45
C ASP A 4 3.85 -1.59 -31.96
N ASP A 5 2.57 -1.70 -31.66
CA ASP A 5 2.09 -2.00 -30.30
C ASP A 5 2.46 -3.45 -29.98
N SER A 6 3.56 -3.63 -29.24
CA SER A 6 4.01 -4.94 -28.78
C SER A 6 2.91 -5.64 -27.96
N VAL A 7 2.26 -6.66 -28.56
CA VAL A 7 1.18 -7.41 -27.90
C VAL A 7 1.77 -8.42 -26.92
N SER A 8 1.50 -8.24 -25.63
CA SER A 8 1.95 -9.14 -24.57
C SER A 8 1.02 -10.35 -24.44
N LEU A 9 1.55 -11.57 -24.51
CA LEU A 9 0.83 -12.84 -24.33
C LEU A 9 0.50 -13.17 -22.85
N THR A 10 0.60 -12.21 -21.94
CA THR A 10 0.27 -12.45 -20.53
C THR A 10 -1.20 -12.80 -20.33
N GLN A 11 -1.48 -13.77 -19.46
CA GLN A 11 -2.84 -14.24 -19.18
C GLN A 11 -3.68 -13.26 -18.33
N THR A 12 -3.15 -12.07 -18.00
CA THR A 12 -3.79 -11.15 -17.06
C THR A 12 -4.78 -10.24 -17.79
N LYS A 13 -6.08 -10.47 -17.58
CA LYS A 13 -7.13 -9.60 -18.12
C LYS A 13 -7.27 -8.33 -17.27
N LYS A 14 -7.51 -7.19 -17.93
CA LYS A 14 -7.79 -5.91 -17.24
C LYS A 14 -9.09 -6.05 -16.44
N LYS A 15 -9.04 -5.82 -15.12
CA LYS A 15 -10.21 -5.93 -14.20
C LYS A 15 -11.34 -4.92 -14.44
N GLY A 16 -11.16 -3.99 -15.38
CA GLY A 16 -12.24 -3.15 -15.92
C GLY A 16 -13.03 -2.34 -14.89
N SER A 17 -14.27 -2.02 -15.25
CA SER A 17 -15.27 -1.38 -14.38
C SER A 17 -15.83 -2.34 -13.32
N GLU A 18 -15.80 -3.64 -13.58
CA GLU A 18 -16.34 -4.69 -12.70
C GLU A 18 -15.61 -4.73 -11.35
N GLY A 19 -14.27 -4.66 -11.35
CA GLY A 19 -13.50 -4.60 -10.11
C GLY A 19 -13.83 -3.38 -9.24
N LYS A 20 -14.21 -2.26 -9.86
CA LYS A 20 -14.64 -1.06 -9.12
C LYS A 20 -16.03 -1.25 -8.51
N ARG A 21 -16.96 -1.88 -9.23
CA ARG A 21 -18.30 -2.22 -8.71
C ARG A 21 -18.21 -3.18 -7.54
N LYS A 22 -17.39 -4.23 -7.66
CA LYS A 22 -17.15 -5.18 -6.57
C LYS A 22 -16.54 -4.53 -5.33
N LEU A 23 -15.64 -3.57 -5.52
CA LEU A 23 -15.09 -2.80 -4.40
C LEU A 23 -16.18 -1.97 -3.71
N MET A 24 -17.03 -1.27 -4.47
CA MET A 24 -18.11 -0.46 -3.90
C MET A 24 -19.12 -1.33 -3.14
N GLN A 25 -19.55 -2.44 -3.74
CA GLN A 25 -20.47 -3.37 -3.11
C GLN A 25 -19.88 -3.95 -1.81
N GLY A 26 -18.61 -4.36 -1.81
CA GLY A 26 -17.96 -4.87 -0.61
C GLY A 26 -17.86 -3.84 0.51
N ILE A 27 -17.69 -2.55 0.18
CA ILE A 27 -17.71 -1.46 1.18
C ILE A 27 -19.11 -1.29 1.76
N GLN A 28 -20.15 -1.34 0.94
CA GLN A 28 -21.54 -1.24 1.40
C GLN A 28 -21.92 -2.42 2.31
N GLU A 29 -21.60 -3.65 1.89
CA GLU A 29 -21.80 -4.84 2.73
C GLU A 29 -21.01 -4.79 4.05
N ALA A 30 -19.82 -4.18 4.04
CA ALA A 30 -19.02 -4.00 5.25
C ALA A 30 -19.60 -2.90 6.17
N LEU A 31 -20.23 -1.86 5.64
CA LEU A 31 -20.92 -0.85 6.44
C LEU A 31 -22.07 -1.46 7.24
N ASP A 32 -22.84 -2.37 6.63
CA ASP A 32 -23.95 -3.04 7.32
C ASP A 32 -23.47 -4.08 8.36
N LYS A 33 -22.29 -4.68 8.12
CA LYS A 33 -21.76 -5.78 8.95
C LYS A 33 -20.94 -5.31 10.15
N TYR A 34 -20.28 -4.17 10.04
CA TYR A 34 -19.31 -3.70 11.03
C TYR A 34 -19.79 -2.43 11.72
N GLU A 35 -19.58 -2.35 13.03
CA GLU A 35 -19.99 -1.19 13.82
C GLU A 35 -19.12 0.04 13.55
N ARG A 36 -17.83 -0.15 13.25
CA ARG A 36 -16.86 0.95 13.18
C ARG A 36 -16.08 0.95 11.87
N VAL A 37 -15.83 2.17 11.38
CA VAL A 37 -15.00 2.44 10.20
C VAL A 37 -13.84 3.38 10.55
N PHE A 38 -12.65 3.00 10.13
CA PHE A 38 -11.41 3.76 10.29
C PHE A 38 -10.84 4.12 8.93
N VAL A 39 -10.30 5.34 8.81
CA VAL A 39 -9.48 5.76 7.68
C VAL A 39 -8.03 5.66 8.11
N PHE A 40 -7.26 4.85 7.39
CA PHE A 40 -5.83 4.74 7.62
C PHE A 40 -5.06 5.24 6.41
N THR A 41 -3.90 5.83 6.65
CA THR A 41 -2.98 6.24 5.59
C THR A 41 -1.83 5.26 5.56
N VAL A 42 -1.44 4.83 4.37
CA VAL A 42 -0.26 3.99 4.20
C VAL A 42 0.84 4.78 3.53
N LYS A 43 2.02 4.76 4.14
CA LYS A 43 3.25 5.24 3.51
C LYS A 43 4.04 4.03 3.06
N ASP A 44 4.42 4.02 1.79
CA ASP A 44 5.32 3.01 1.23
C ASP A 44 4.92 1.53 1.43
N MET A 45 3.60 1.25 1.37
CA MET A 45 3.06 -0.09 1.61
C MET A 45 3.63 -1.18 0.69
N ARG A 46 3.91 -2.36 1.28
CA ARG A 46 4.14 -3.61 0.57
C ARG A 46 2.94 -4.53 0.68
N ASN A 47 2.60 -5.22 -0.41
CA ASN A 47 1.49 -6.16 -0.43
C ASN A 47 1.65 -7.34 0.54
N ALA A 48 2.88 -7.76 0.84
CA ALA A 48 3.16 -8.85 1.78
C ALA A 48 2.68 -8.47 3.19
N LYS A 49 3.14 -7.32 3.71
CA LYS A 49 2.75 -6.84 5.04
C LYS A 49 1.25 -6.64 5.20
N LEU A 50 0.57 -6.16 4.15
CA LEU A 50 -0.89 -6.03 4.18
C LEU A 50 -1.59 -7.40 4.26
N LYS A 51 -1.02 -8.45 3.67
CA LYS A 51 -1.56 -9.81 3.78
C LYS A 51 -1.39 -10.34 5.21
N ASP A 52 -0.25 -10.05 5.85
CA ASP A 52 0.02 -10.50 7.21
C ASP A 52 -0.97 -9.85 8.20
N ILE A 53 -1.15 -8.52 8.12
CA ILE A 53 -2.14 -7.78 8.93
C ILE A 53 -3.55 -8.34 8.68
N ARG A 54 -3.93 -8.56 7.41
CA ARG A 54 -5.23 -9.18 7.08
C ARG A 54 -5.38 -10.61 7.60
N GLY A 55 -4.27 -11.32 7.76
CA GLY A 55 -4.24 -12.67 8.29
C GLY A 55 -4.42 -12.70 9.80
N GLU A 56 -3.93 -11.68 10.51
CA GLU A 56 -4.13 -11.51 11.95
C GLU A 56 -5.52 -10.94 12.27
N TRP A 57 -5.99 -10.00 11.45
CA TRP A 57 -7.28 -9.31 11.60
C TRP A 57 -8.39 -9.94 10.74
N LYS A 58 -8.63 -11.24 10.91
CA LYS A 58 -9.63 -11.99 10.11
C LYS A 58 -11.07 -11.55 10.37
N ASP A 59 -11.32 -11.08 11.59
CA ASP A 59 -12.59 -10.50 12.02
C ASP A 59 -12.87 -9.19 11.30
N SER A 60 -11.84 -8.46 10.86
CA SER A 60 -11.94 -7.12 10.26
C SER A 60 -11.77 -7.13 8.74
N ARG A 61 -12.13 -6.03 8.07
CA ARG A 61 -12.03 -5.89 6.61
C ARG A 61 -11.30 -4.63 6.18
N PHE A 62 -10.22 -4.84 5.42
CA PHE A 62 -9.40 -3.78 4.84
C PHE A 62 -9.71 -3.57 3.36
N PHE A 63 -10.14 -2.36 3.00
CA PHE A 63 -10.33 -1.92 1.63
C PHE A 63 -9.26 -0.91 1.23
N LEU A 64 -8.58 -1.20 0.11
CA LEU A 64 -7.71 -0.24 -0.55
C LEU A 64 -8.16 -0.13 -2.00
N GLY A 65 -8.25 1.11 -2.46
CA GLY A 65 -8.69 1.39 -3.82
C GLY A 65 -8.56 2.86 -4.14
N LYS A 66 -9.11 3.25 -5.29
CA LYS A 66 -9.09 4.66 -5.69
C LYS A 66 -9.98 5.46 -4.74
N ASN A 67 -9.46 6.52 -4.12
CA ASN A 67 -10.19 7.34 -3.15
C ASN A 67 -11.56 7.76 -3.69
N LYS A 68 -11.63 8.23 -4.95
CA LYS A 68 -12.90 8.60 -5.59
C LYS A 68 -13.97 7.49 -5.61
N VAL A 69 -13.57 6.22 -5.69
CA VAL A 69 -14.48 5.07 -5.68
C VAL A 69 -14.95 4.79 -4.25
N MET A 70 -14.04 4.85 -3.28
CA MET A 70 -14.37 4.67 -1.87
C MET A 70 -15.29 5.80 -1.34
N THR A 71 -14.99 7.06 -1.67
CA THR A 71 -15.86 8.21 -1.38
C THR A 71 -17.25 8.04 -2.01
N LEU A 72 -17.35 7.47 -3.22
CA LEU A 72 -18.64 7.22 -3.84
C LEU A 72 -19.42 6.11 -3.13
N ALA A 73 -18.73 5.08 -2.62
CA ALA A 73 -19.36 4.00 -1.87
C ALA A 73 -19.91 4.46 -0.51
N LEU A 74 -19.20 5.37 0.17
CA LEU A 74 -19.62 5.94 1.46
C LEU A 74 -20.68 7.05 1.32
N GLY A 75 -20.70 7.73 0.17
CA GLY A 75 -21.52 8.92 -0.08
C GLY A 75 -20.67 10.20 -0.14
N ARG A 76 -21.01 11.08 -1.10
CA ARG A 76 -20.34 12.37 -1.30
C ARG A 76 -20.99 13.50 -0.51
N SER A 77 -22.29 13.43 -0.30
CA SER A 77 -23.12 14.45 0.36
C SER A 77 -24.14 13.79 1.31
N SER A 78 -24.70 14.59 2.22
CA SER A 78 -25.76 14.19 3.17
C SER A 78 -26.93 13.48 2.52
N SER A 79 -27.25 13.83 1.27
CA SER A 79 -28.32 13.21 0.49
C SER A 79 -27.99 11.85 -0.11
N SER A 80 -26.70 11.49 -0.19
CA SER A 80 -26.22 10.26 -0.85
C SER A 80 -25.54 9.29 0.13
N GLU A 81 -25.69 9.53 1.43
CA GLU A 81 -25.06 8.74 2.48
C GLU A 81 -25.88 7.50 2.82
N THR A 82 -25.20 6.36 2.95
CA THR A 82 -25.83 5.11 3.41
C THR A 82 -26.17 5.18 4.90
N HIS A 83 -25.29 5.80 5.70
CA HIS A 83 -25.48 6.04 7.12
C HIS A 83 -25.12 7.48 7.48
N GLU A 84 -25.73 7.98 8.56
CA GLU A 84 -25.55 9.34 9.01
C GLU A 84 -24.07 9.66 9.27
N ASN A 85 -23.61 10.82 8.78
CA ASN A 85 -22.26 11.36 8.97
C ASN A 85 -21.11 10.69 8.18
N LEU A 86 -21.38 9.73 7.28
CA LEU A 86 -20.35 9.10 6.46
C LEU A 86 -19.66 10.06 5.48
N HIS A 87 -20.31 11.16 5.06
CA HIS A 87 -19.64 12.18 4.23
C HIS A 87 -18.43 12.81 4.94
N LYS A 88 -18.41 12.83 6.26
CA LYS A 88 -17.27 13.34 7.03
C LYS A 88 -16.05 12.44 6.84
N VAL A 89 -16.26 11.12 6.88
CA VAL A 89 -15.22 10.11 6.60
C VAL A 89 -14.71 10.24 5.16
N SER A 90 -15.63 10.42 4.20
CA SER A 90 -15.29 10.67 2.79
C SER A 90 -14.34 11.85 2.56
N LYS A 91 -14.43 12.92 3.37
CA LYS A 91 -13.55 14.10 3.27
C LYS A 91 -12.11 13.82 3.72
N CYS A 92 -11.92 12.82 4.57
CA CYS A 92 -10.61 12.39 5.09
C CYS A 92 -9.83 11.52 4.10
N LEU A 93 -10.48 10.99 3.05
CA LEU A 93 -9.85 10.12 2.04
C LEU A 93 -8.93 10.90 1.08
N ARG A 94 -7.75 11.29 1.54
CA ARG A 94 -6.73 12.02 0.78
C ARG A 94 -5.41 11.25 0.73
N GLY A 95 -4.72 11.31 -0.41
CA GLY A 95 -3.45 10.61 -0.60
C GLY A 95 -3.59 9.09 -0.72
N GLN A 96 -2.60 8.34 -0.25
CA GLN A 96 -2.61 6.88 -0.22
C GLN A 96 -3.31 6.40 1.06
N CYS A 97 -4.64 6.32 1.01
CA CYS A 97 -5.46 5.92 2.15
C CYS A 97 -6.29 4.66 1.86
N GLY A 98 -6.70 3.98 2.91
CA GLY A 98 -7.62 2.85 2.89
C GLY A 98 -8.69 2.96 3.97
N LEU A 99 -9.66 2.05 3.91
CA LEU A 99 -10.72 1.90 4.90
C LEU A 99 -10.55 0.58 5.65
N LEU A 100 -10.69 0.64 6.97
CA LEU A 100 -10.73 -0.52 7.85
C LEU A 100 -12.10 -0.57 8.51
N PHE A 101 -12.79 -1.69 8.35
CA PHE A 101 -14.05 -1.99 9.03
C PHE A 101 -13.79 -3.05 10.10
N THR A 102 -14.21 -2.78 11.33
CA THR A 102 -13.95 -3.65 12.48
C THR A 102 -15.02 -3.48 13.55
N ASN A 103 -15.18 -4.50 14.38
CA ASN A 103 -16.01 -4.47 15.60
C ASN A 103 -15.15 -4.30 16.87
N ARG A 104 -13.82 -4.17 16.71
CA ARG A 104 -12.90 -3.97 17.83
C ARG A 104 -12.99 -2.55 18.37
N ASP A 105 -12.50 -2.39 19.59
CA ASP A 105 -12.52 -1.09 20.23
C ASP A 105 -11.55 -0.08 19.61
N LYS A 106 -11.91 1.20 19.70
CA LYS A 106 -11.09 2.28 19.13
C LYS A 106 -9.69 2.28 19.73
N GLU A 107 -9.60 2.07 21.04
CA GLU A 107 -8.33 2.05 21.77
C GLU A 107 -7.47 0.88 21.32
N GLU A 108 -8.03 -0.32 21.20
CA GLU A 108 -7.31 -1.50 20.69
C GLU A 108 -6.76 -1.28 19.28
N VAL A 109 -7.59 -0.71 18.39
CA VAL A 109 -7.18 -0.43 17.01
C VAL A 109 -6.07 0.62 16.97
N THR A 110 -6.20 1.69 17.75
CA THR A 110 -5.23 2.77 17.76
C THR A 110 -3.89 2.29 18.32
N SER A 111 -3.89 1.63 19.48
CA SER A 111 -2.67 1.11 20.11
C SER A 111 -1.94 0.12 19.21
N PHE A 112 -2.66 -0.79 18.55
CA PHE A 112 -2.04 -1.73 17.63
C PHE A 112 -1.32 -1.04 16.47
N PHE A 113 -1.95 -0.07 15.80
CA PHE A 113 -1.33 0.61 14.66
C PHE A 113 -0.27 1.65 15.04
N GLU A 114 -0.24 2.09 16.29
CA GLU A 114 0.84 2.92 16.83
C GLU A 114 2.10 2.11 17.12
N GLU A 115 1.95 0.89 17.64
CA GLU A 115 3.08 -0.01 17.92
C GLU A 115 3.58 -0.73 16.66
N PHE A 116 2.67 -1.00 15.72
CA PHE A 116 3.01 -1.71 14.49
C PHE A 116 3.98 -0.91 13.61
N SER A 117 5.24 -1.31 13.62
CA SER A 117 6.29 -0.77 12.76
C SER A 117 7.15 -1.90 12.20
N GLU A 118 7.52 -1.76 10.92
CA GLU A 118 8.25 -2.79 10.19
C GLU A 118 9.37 -2.16 9.38
N LEU A 119 10.55 -2.77 9.42
CA LEU A 119 11.70 -2.33 8.64
C LEU A 119 11.50 -2.71 7.16
N ASP A 120 11.63 -1.75 6.26
CA ASP A 120 11.65 -1.95 4.81
C ASP A 120 12.80 -1.16 4.20
N PHE A 121 13.21 -1.54 2.99
CA PHE A 121 14.21 -0.83 2.22
C PHE A 121 13.71 0.58 1.87
N ALA A 122 14.59 1.56 2.05
CA ALA A 122 14.32 2.93 1.68
C ALA A 122 14.00 3.04 0.18
N ARG A 123 13.01 3.86 -0.15
CA ARG A 123 12.67 4.19 -1.55
C ARG A 123 13.43 5.42 -2.00
N SER A 124 13.62 5.54 -3.31
CA SER A 124 14.20 6.76 -3.89
C SER A 124 13.40 7.99 -3.46
N GLY A 125 14.11 9.03 -3.00
CA GLY A 125 13.52 10.25 -2.44
C GLY A 125 13.19 10.19 -0.94
N ALA A 126 13.33 9.04 -0.28
CA ALA A 126 13.23 8.98 1.18
C ALA A 126 14.43 9.69 1.83
N LYS A 127 14.16 10.45 2.90
CA LYS A 127 15.23 11.03 3.72
C LYS A 127 15.90 9.91 4.52
N ALA A 128 17.21 9.79 4.41
CA ALA A 128 17.98 8.81 5.18
C ALA A 128 17.80 9.07 6.69
N THR A 129 17.43 8.02 7.42
CA THR A 129 17.34 8.05 8.89
C THR A 129 18.72 7.90 9.53
N GLU A 130 19.64 7.23 8.83
CA GLU A 130 20.98 6.91 9.31
C GLU A 130 22.01 7.07 8.19
N THR A 131 23.26 7.33 8.56
CA THR A 131 24.39 7.39 7.62
C THR A 131 25.00 6.00 7.48
N VAL A 132 24.98 5.45 6.27
CA VAL A 132 25.64 4.17 5.96
C VAL A 132 27.05 4.44 5.45
N THR A 133 28.06 3.97 6.19
CA THR A 133 29.47 4.04 5.79
C THR A 133 29.95 2.65 5.39
N LEU A 134 30.61 2.54 4.24
CA LEU A 134 31.22 1.30 3.78
C LEU A 134 32.72 1.33 4.04
N GLU A 135 33.19 0.37 4.83
CA GLU A 135 34.61 0.20 5.12
C GLU A 135 35.39 -0.28 3.90
N LYS A 136 36.67 0.08 3.84
CA LYS A 136 37.58 -0.41 2.80
C LYS A 136 37.81 -1.91 2.99
N GLY A 137 37.68 -2.69 1.92
CA GLY A 137 37.96 -4.13 1.94
C GLY A 137 37.12 -4.94 0.96
N PRO A 138 37.26 -6.28 1.00
CA PRO A 138 36.51 -7.17 0.12
C PRO A 138 35.02 -7.21 0.50
N LEU A 139 34.14 -6.86 -0.45
CA LEU A 139 32.69 -6.88 -0.29
C LEU A 139 32.12 -8.29 -0.58
N LYS A 140 32.28 -9.21 0.38
CA LYS A 140 31.87 -10.63 0.25
C LYS A 140 30.35 -10.83 0.08
N GLN A 141 29.55 -9.84 0.43
CA GLN A 141 28.09 -9.88 0.33
C GLN A 141 27.57 -9.73 -1.10
N PHE A 142 28.39 -9.27 -2.05
CA PHE A 142 27.98 -9.10 -3.44
C PHE A 142 28.59 -10.18 -4.33
N PRO A 143 27.80 -10.87 -5.17
CA PRO A 143 28.35 -11.75 -6.19
C PRO A 143 29.14 -10.95 -7.23
N HIS A 144 30.14 -11.58 -7.84
CA HIS A 144 31.01 -10.98 -8.85
C HIS A 144 30.25 -10.36 -10.03
N SER A 145 29.07 -10.89 -10.37
CA SER A 145 28.21 -10.40 -11.44
C SER A 145 27.63 -9.00 -11.19
N LEU A 146 27.56 -8.55 -9.93
CA LEU A 146 27.08 -7.20 -9.58
C LEU A 146 28.17 -6.12 -9.64
N GLU A 147 29.45 -6.48 -9.80
CA GLU A 147 30.52 -5.47 -9.87
C GLU A 147 30.31 -4.41 -10.96
N PRO A 148 29.92 -4.76 -12.21
CA PRO A 148 29.66 -3.76 -13.23
C PRO A 148 28.53 -2.79 -12.84
N PHE A 149 27.51 -3.28 -12.13
CA PHE A 149 26.38 -2.47 -11.66
C PHE A 149 26.81 -1.53 -10.51
N LEU A 150 27.54 -2.05 -9.52
CA LEU A 150 28.07 -1.27 -8.40
C LEU A 150 28.97 -0.13 -8.90
N ARG A 151 29.81 -0.42 -9.89
CA ARG A 151 30.72 0.57 -10.48
C ARG A 151 30.01 1.60 -11.34
N THR A 152 29.19 1.17 -12.29
CA THR A 152 28.64 2.07 -13.32
C THR A 152 27.35 2.75 -12.93
N GLN A 153 26.46 2.08 -12.20
CA GLN A 153 25.14 2.61 -11.83
C GLN A 153 25.17 3.27 -10.45
N LEU A 154 25.91 2.69 -9.49
CA LEU A 154 26.00 3.21 -8.12
C LEU A 154 27.23 4.08 -7.86
N GLY A 155 28.14 4.20 -8.84
CA GLY A 155 29.33 5.05 -8.75
C GLY A 155 30.38 4.60 -7.73
N MET A 156 30.33 3.33 -7.31
CA MET A 156 31.27 2.80 -6.32
C MET A 156 32.63 2.50 -6.97
N GLN A 157 33.72 2.82 -6.27
CA GLN A 157 35.08 2.50 -6.71
C GLN A 157 35.43 1.04 -6.40
N THR A 158 34.78 0.10 -7.08
CA THR A 158 34.99 -1.35 -6.91
C THR A 158 35.92 -1.93 -7.98
N LYS A 159 36.64 -3.00 -7.63
CA LYS A 159 37.46 -3.81 -8.54
C LYS A 159 37.28 -5.28 -8.17
N LEU A 160 37.21 -6.17 -9.17
CA LEU A 160 37.31 -7.60 -8.94
C LEU A 160 38.79 -7.98 -8.72
N GLU A 161 39.07 -8.55 -7.56
CA GLU A 161 40.37 -9.14 -7.22
C GLU A 161 40.18 -10.66 -7.06
N ARG A 162 41.16 -11.44 -7.54
CA ARG A 162 41.09 -12.90 -7.60
C ARG A 162 41.44 -13.54 -6.27
#